data_AF-A0A849HND4-F1
#
_entry.id   AF-A0A849HND4-F1
#
_cell.length_a   1.000
_cell.length_b   1.000
_cell.length_c   1.000
_cell.angle_alpha   90.00
_cell.angle_beta   90.00
_cell.angle_gamma   90.00
#
_symmetry.space_group_name_H-M   'P 1'
#
loop_
_entity.id
_entity.type
_entity.pdbx_description
1 polymer ?
#
loop_
_entity_poly.entity_id
_entity_poly.type
_entity_poly.pdbx_seq_one_letter_code
_entity_poly.pdbx_strand_id
1 'polypeptide(L)'
;MNNNFTLLVKDKTMCSVLENVVKLGGLSLQAEDCLIRAAVSQRNEHGGLDRIQNERYHQFLIWRAVLPLFDATIEREGNTDLIIKSAEESHYFEMKNWRSVNGERELPSIRDDIKKLGGRDNGYILITSANPPGKFSCNIKFLLENLNGLGNRDPKHYLFNTISTTGCEIEYWIAGWPLPRVKVEAYPP
;
A
#
# COMPACT_ATOMS: atom_id res chain seq x y z
N MET A 1 -6.01 -38.05 -17.59
CA MET A 1 -6.31 -36.70 -18.10
C MET A 1 -5.26 -35.77 -17.53
N ASN A 2 -4.26 -35.40 -18.34
CA ASN A 2 -3.15 -34.55 -17.92
C ASN A 2 -3.58 -33.09 -18.03
N ASN A 3 -3.84 -32.45 -16.89
CA ASN A 3 -4.08 -31.02 -16.83
C ASN A 3 -2.76 -30.27 -16.99
N ASN A 4 -2.40 -29.99 -18.25
CA ASN A 4 -1.40 -29.00 -18.63
C ASN A 4 -1.90 -27.58 -18.31
N PHE A 5 -1.92 -27.22 -17.02
CA PHE A 5 -2.10 -25.83 -16.56
C PHE A 5 -0.76 -25.12 -16.29
N THR A 6 0.35 -25.65 -16.82
CA THR A 6 1.72 -25.15 -16.56
C THR A 6 2.28 -24.27 -17.69
N LEU A 7 1.42 -23.67 -18.51
CA LEU A 7 1.84 -22.84 -19.64
C LEU A 7 1.00 -21.56 -19.68
N LEU A 8 1.37 -20.57 -18.87
CA LEU A 8 1.15 -19.13 -19.13
C LEU A 8 1.88 -18.21 -18.12
N VAL A 9 3.02 -18.64 -17.56
CA VAL A 9 3.91 -17.77 -16.75
C VAL A 9 5.36 -17.92 -17.22
N LYS A 10 5.56 -17.86 -18.54
CA LYS A 10 6.88 -17.68 -19.15
C LYS A 10 6.73 -16.50 -20.09
N ASP A 11 7.53 -15.45 -19.87
CA ASP A 11 7.59 -14.20 -20.65
C ASP A 11 6.60 -13.06 -20.32
N LYS A 12 6.47 -12.74 -19.03
CA LYS A 12 6.34 -11.34 -18.59
C LYS A 12 7.40 -11.11 -17.54
N THR A 13 8.24 -10.09 -17.73
CA THR A 13 9.15 -9.55 -16.71
C THR A 13 8.45 -9.65 -15.36
N MET A 14 8.88 -10.56 -14.48
CA MET A 14 8.17 -10.79 -13.23
C MET A 14 8.20 -9.48 -12.45
N CYS A 15 7.06 -8.79 -12.40
CA CYS A 15 6.88 -7.66 -11.52
C CYS A 15 7.21 -8.13 -10.10
N SER A 16 8.00 -7.36 -9.36
CA SER A 16 8.36 -7.72 -7.99
C SER A 16 7.10 -7.90 -7.14
N VAL A 17 7.19 -8.66 -6.04
CA VAL A 17 6.05 -8.86 -5.11
C VAL A 17 5.43 -7.51 -4.71
N LEU A 18 6.26 -6.51 -4.42
CA LEU A 18 5.82 -5.14 -4.14
C LEU A 18 4.98 -4.54 -5.27
N GLU A 19 5.44 -4.65 -6.52
CA GLU A 19 4.75 -4.09 -7.67
C GLU A 19 3.39 -4.76 -7.91
N ASN A 20 3.32 -6.08 -7.71
CA ASN A 20 2.04 -6.80 -7.78
C ASN A 20 1.09 -6.37 -6.65
N VAL A 21 1.57 -6.27 -5.41
CA VAL A 21 0.75 -5.84 -4.26
C VAL A 21 0.23 -4.42 -4.46
N VAL A 22 1.08 -3.48 -4.88
CA VAL A 22 0.67 -2.10 -5.17
C VAL A 22 -0.37 -2.06 -6.29
N LYS A 23 -0.16 -2.81 -7.38
CA LYS A 23 -1.09 -2.85 -8.51
C LYS A 23 -2.44 -3.48 -8.14
N LEU A 24 -2.43 -4.64 -7.49
CA LEU A 24 -3.65 -5.33 -7.06
C LEU A 24 -4.41 -4.53 -6.00
N GLY A 25 -3.69 -3.96 -5.03
CA GLY A 25 -4.25 -3.06 -4.03
C GLY A 25 -4.89 -1.83 -4.67
N GLY A 26 -4.18 -1.16 -5.57
CA GLY A 26 -4.68 0.01 -6.30
C GLY A 26 -5.96 -0.27 -7.09
N LEU A 27 -5.99 -1.39 -7.83
CA LEU A 27 -7.17 -1.83 -8.56
C LEU A 27 -8.36 -2.16 -7.63
N SER A 28 -8.11 -2.80 -6.48
CA SER A 28 -9.14 -3.11 -5.50
C SER A 28 -9.74 -1.86 -4.87
N LEU A 29 -8.88 -0.89 -4.50
CA LEU A 29 -9.29 0.41 -3.96
C LEU A 29 -10.13 1.19 -4.98
N GLN A 30 -9.71 1.21 -6.25
CA GLN A 30 -10.46 1.86 -7.32
C GLN A 30 -11.80 1.19 -7.59
N ALA A 31 -11.87 -0.15 -7.56
CA ALA A 31 -13.12 -0.86 -7.75
C ALA A 31 -14.12 -0.53 -6.61
N GLU A 32 -13.66 -0.50 -5.37
CA GLU A 32 -14.48 -0.10 -4.22
C GLU A 32 -14.92 1.37 -4.32
N ASP A 33 -14.03 2.26 -4.74
CA ASP A 33 -14.34 3.66 -5.01
C ASP A 33 -15.49 3.83 -5.99
N CYS A 34 -15.44 3.11 -7.12
CA CYS A 34 -16.51 3.13 -8.12
C CYS A 34 -17.86 2.66 -7.53
N LEU A 35 -17.86 1.61 -6.71
CA LEU A 35 -19.07 1.11 -6.04
C LEU A 35 -19.64 2.13 -5.06
N ILE A 36 -18.79 2.75 -4.23
CA ILE A 36 -19.22 3.78 -3.28
C ILE A 36 -19.81 4.96 -4.02
N ARG A 37 -19.13 5.46 -5.06
CA ARG A 37 -19.61 6.56 -5.91
C ARG A 37 -20.97 6.28 -6.51
N ALA A 38 -21.17 5.08 -7.05
CA ALA A 38 -22.45 4.67 -7.64
C ALA A 38 -23.57 4.60 -6.57
N ALA A 39 -23.25 4.13 -5.36
CA ALA A 39 -24.23 4.04 -4.28
C ALA A 39 -24.61 5.43 -3.71
N VAL A 40 -23.65 6.35 -3.56
CA VAL A 40 -23.93 7.69 -3.03
C VAL A 40 -24.62 8.60 -4.04
N SER A 41 -24.34 8.43 -5.34
CA SER A 41 -24.98 9.23 -6.39
C SER A 41 -26.48 8.98 -6.48
N GLN A 42 -26.95 7.76 -6.16
CA GLN A 42 -28.37 7.43 -6.03
C GLN A 42 -29.08 8.24 -4.92
N ARG A 43 -28.32 8.81 -3.98
CA ARG A 43 -28.82 9.66 -2.89
C ARG A 43 -28.54 11.15 -3.11
N ASN A 44 -28.11 11.55 -4.30
CA ASN A 44 -27.63 12.91 -4.60
C ASN A 44 -26.49 13.38 -3.69
N GLU A 45 -25.67 12.46 -3.20
CA GLU A 45 -24.47 12.75 -2.41
C GLU A 45 -23.20 12.63 -3.28
N HIS A 46 -22.12 13.24 -2.82
CA HIS A 46 -20.80 13.13 -3.45
C HIS A 46 -19.84 12.27 -2.62
N GLY A 47 -18.83 11.75 -3.29
CA GLY A 47 -17.71 11.08 -2.63
C GLY A 47 -17.49 9.65 -3.10
N GLY A 48 -16.24 9.24 -3.09
CA GLY A 48 -15.84 7.85 -3.26
C GLY A 48 -15.22 7.28 -2.00
N LEU A 49 -14.14 6.53 -2.15
CA LEU A 49 -13.44 5.86 -1.06
C LEU A 49 -12.95 6.82 0.04
N ASP A 50 -12.68 8.09 -0.31
CA ASP A 50 -12.30 9.14 0.65
C ASP A 50 -13.33 9.36 1.77
N ARG A 51 -14.59 8.94 1.58
CA ARG A 51 -15.63 8.94 2.62
C ARG A 51 -15.31 8.03 3.81
N ILE A 52 -14.47 7.00 3.62
CA ILE A 52 -14.24 5.96 4.61
C ILE A 52 -12.79 6.07 5.09
N GLN A 53 -12.52 6.99 6.02
CA GLN A 53 -11.16 7.23 6.55
C GLN A 53 -10.71 6.21 7.61
N ASN A 54 -10.99 4.93 7.37
CA ASN A 54 -10.64 3.84 8.28
C ASN A 54 -9.45 3.04 7.70
N GLU A 55 -8.31 3.05 8.38
CA GLU A 55 -7.10 2.34 7.93
C GLU A 55 -7.35 0.83 7.72
N ARG A 56 -8.02 0.16 8.68
CA ARG A 56 -8.30 -1.28 8.60
C ARG A 56 -9.22 -1.63 7.42
N TYR A 57 -10.14 -0.75 7.05
CA TYR A 57 -10.96 -0.96 5.86
C TYR A 57 -10.12 -0.94 4.57
N HIS A 58 -9.20 0.01 4.43
CA HIS A 58 -8.29 0.04 3.28
C HIS A 58 -7.36 -1.16 3.23
N GLN A 59 -6.80 -1.55 4.38
CA GLN A 59 -6.01 -2.76 4.50
C GLN A 59 -6.80 -3.99 4.08
N PHE A 60 -8.05 -4.13 4.54
CA PHE A 60 -8.94 -5.21 4.12
C PHE A 60 -9.16 -5.26 2.60
N LEU A 61 -9.37 -4.12 1.95
CA LEU A 61 -9.51 -4.07 0.49
C LEU A 61 -8.26 -4.55 -0.24
N ILE A 62 -7.08 -4.21 0.27
CA ILE A 62 -5.79 -4.68 -0.26
C ILE A 62 -5.63 -6.18 -0.01
N TRP A 63 -5.86 -6.65 1.22
CA TRP A 63 -5.78 -8.07 1.57
C TRP A 63 -6.69 -8.93 0.71
N ARG A 64 -7.95 -8.51 0.51
CA ARG A 64 -8.95 -9.21 -0.32
C ARG A 64 -8.45 -9.45 -1.75
N ALA A 65 -7.64 -8.53 -2.28
CA ALA A 65 -7.09 -8.64 -3.63
C ALA A 65 -5.80 -9.47 -3.71
N VAL A 66 -5.04 -9.52 -2.61
CA VAL A 66 -3.73 -10.19 -2.56
C VAL A 66 -3.86 -11.65 -2.16
N LEU A 67 -4.64 -11.97 -1.11
CA LEU A 67 -4.75 -13.32 -0.55
C LEU A 67 -5.05 -14.44 -1.57
N PRO A 68 -5.90 -14.23 -2.62
CA PRO A 68 -6.17 -15.29 -3.58
C PRO A 68 -5.00 -15.64 -4.52
N LEU A 69 -3.98 -14.78 -4.59
CA LEU A 69 -2.89 -14.86 -5.57
C LEU A 69 -1.54 -15.20 -4.96
N PHE A 70 -1.42 -15.15 -3.64
CA PHE A 70 -0.18 -15.34 -2.91
C PHE A 70 -0.39 -16.30 -1.73
N ASP A 71 0.64 -17.07 -1.40
CA ASP A 71 0.70 -17.72 -0.08
C ASP A 71 0.91 -16.64 0.98
N ALA A 72 -0.18 -16.17 1.57
CA ALA A 72 -0.19 -14.95 2.36
C ALA A 72 -0.96 -15.09 3.67
N THR A 73 -0.51 -14.39 4.69
CA THR A 73 -1.10 -14.39 6.04
C THR A 73 -1.29 -12.95 6.53
N ILE A 74 -2.43 -12.69 7.18
CA ILE A 74 -2.69 -11.42 7.88
C ILE A 74 -2.40 -11.66 9.36
N GLU A 75 -1.52 -10.86 9.96
CA GLU A 75 -1.28 -10.91 11.41
C GLU A 75 -1.96 -9.74 12.11
N ARG A 76 -2.68 -10.03 13.20
CA ARG A 76 -3.45 -9.03 13.96
C ARG A 76 -2.70 -8.53 15.20
N GLU A 77 -1.70 -9.28 15.67
CA GLU A 77 -1.03 -9.09 16.95
C GLU A 77 0.47 -8.79 16.79
N GLY A 78 0.77 -7.63 16.21
CA GLY A 78 2.00 -6.87 16.51
C GLY A 78 3.21 -7.07 15.61
N ASN A 79 3.20 -8.00 14.65
CA ASN A 79 4.38 -8.28 13.85
C ASN A 79 4.36 -7.63 12.45
N THR A 80 3.30 -7.85 11.66
CA THR A 80 3.11 -7.20 10.35
C THR A 80 1.68 -7.22 9.83
N ASP A 81 1.24 -6.22 9.06
CA ASP A 81 -0.13 -6.18 8.50
C ASP A 81 -0.37 -7.28 7.44
N LEU A 82 0.66 -7.69 6.70
CA LEU A 82 0.59 -8.74 5.68
C LEU A 82 1.96 -9.41 5.50
N ILE A 83 1.97 -10.74 5.49
CA ILE A 83 3.14 -11.54 5.14
C ILE A 83 2.82 -12.31 3.87
N ILE A 84 3.70 -12.22 2.86
CA ILE A 84 3.64 -13.03 1.65
C ILE A 84 4.85 -13.96 1.64
N LYS A 85 4.64 -15.27 1.50
CA LYS A 85 5.68 -16.28 1.37
C LYS A 85 5.93 -16.57 -0.10
N SER A 86 7.21 -16.56 -0.48
CA SER A 86 7.70 -17.16 -1.71
C SER A 86 8.47 -18.45 -1.36
N ALA A 87 8.88 -19.21 -2.37
CA ALA A 87 9.57 -20.49 -2.15
C ALA A 87 10.86 -20.35 -1.33
N GLU A 88 11.48 -19.17 -1.32
CA GLU A 88 12.80 -18.93 -0.71
C GLU A 88 12.77 -17.84 0.36
N GLU A 89 11.75 -16.98 0.39
CA GLU A 89 11.76 -15.76 1.20
C GLU A 89 10.37 -15.40 1.76
N SER A 90 10.34 -14.67 2.88
CA SER A 90 9.13 -14.02 3.39
C SER A 90 9.20 -12.53 3.14
N HIS A 91 8.10 -11.95 2.67
CA HIS A 91 7.92 -10.54 2.35
C HIS A 91 6.96 -9.93 3.39
N TYR A 92 7.41 -8.88 4.08
CA TYR A 92 6.71 -8.31 5.23
C TYR A 92 6.18 -6.92 4.89
N PHE A 93 4.88 -6.70 5.02
CA PHE A 93 4.23 -5.46 4.65
C PHE A 93 3.59 -4.77 5.87
N GLU A 94 3.86 -3.49 6.00
CA GLU A 94 3.11 -2.55 6.85
C GLU A 94 2.30 -1.62 5.97
N MET A 95 1.08 -1.29 6.38
CA MET A 95 0.14 -0.51 5.61
C MET A 95 -0.38 0.67 6.41
N LYS A 96 -0.20 1.88 5.88
CA LYS A 96 -0.65 3.11 6.53
C LYS A 96 -1.61 3.91 5.67
N ASN A 97 -2.60 4.51 6.31
CA ASN A 97 -3.51 5.44 5.66
C ASN A 97 -3.16 6.88 6.08
N TRP A 98 -2.50 7.62 5.20
CA TRP A 98 -2.16 9.02 5.42
C TRP A 98 -3.33 9.92 5.00
N ARG A 99 -3.87 10.73 5.92
CA ARG A 99 -4.97 11.67 5.61
C ARG A 99 -4.75 13.11 6.07
N SER A 100 -3.87 13.36 7.02
CA SER A 100 -3.64 14.74 7.45
C SER A 100 -3.00 15.57 6.32
N VAL A 101 -3.45 16.82 6.19
CA VAL A 101 -3.05 17.74 5.11
C VAL A 101 -1.53 17.89 5.00
N ASN A 102 -0.82 17.81 6.14
CA ASN A 102 0.64 17.92 6.21
C ASN A 102 1.33 16.60 6.61
N GLY A 103 0.60 15.50 6.81
CA GLY A 103 1.18 14.21 7.23
C GLY A 103 1.74 14.12 8.65
N GLU A 104 1.87 15.24 9.35
CA GLU A 104 2.52 15.33 10.66
C GLU A 104 1.94 14.36 11.69
N ARG A 105 0.63 14.10 11.63
CA ARG A 105 -0.04 13.20 12.57
C ARG A 105 0.36 11.74 12.37
N GLU A 106 0.53 11.31 11.12
CA GLU A 106 0.81 9.91 10.77
C GLU A 106 2.32 9.61 10.78
N LEU A 107 3.18 10.62 10.58
CA LEU A 107 4.63 10.47 10.51
C LEU A 107 5.24 9.64 11.67
N PRO A 108 4.90 9.87 12.96
CA PRO A 108 5.45 9.06 14.05
C PRO A 108 5.18 7.57 13.87
N SER A 109 3.93 7.20 13.57
CA SER A 109 3.54 5.80 13.38
C SER A 109 4.21 5.15 12.17
N ILE A 110 4.37 5.91 11.07
CA ILE A 110 5.07 5.45 9.87
C ILE A 110 6.55 5.19 10.18
N ARG A 111 7.19 6.06 10.97
CA ARG A 111 8.60 5.88 11.39
C ARG A 111 8.77 4.63 12.25
N ASP A 112 7.83 4.36 13.16
CA ASP A 112 7.89 3.18 14.02
C ASP A 112 7.77 1.89 13.20
N ASP A 113 6.91 1.87 12.18
CA ASP A 113 6.80 0.74 11.26
C ASP A 113 8.02 0.55 10.37
N ILE A 114 8.63 1.65 9.89
CA ILE A 114 9.90 1.60 9.16
C ILE A 114 11.00 0.98 10.02
N LYS A 115 11.11 1.38 11.30
CA LYS A 115 12.08 0.79 12.24
C LYS A 115 11.80 -0.69 12.49
N LYS A 116 10.54 -1.05 12.72
CA LYS A 116 10.08 -2.42 12.95
C LYS A 116 10.43 -3.34 11.78
N LEU A 117 10.24 -2.85 10.54
CA LEU A 117 10.56 -3.59 9.33
C LEU A 117 12.04 -3.55 8.94
N GLY A 118 12.80 -2.53 9.36
CA GLY A 118 14.21 -2.37 8.99
C GLY A 118 15.13 -3.51 9.44
N GLY A 119 14.71 -4.32 10.41
CA GLY A 119 15.39 -5.55 10.84
C GLY A 119 15.03 -6.81 10.05
N ARG A 120 14.05 -6.75 9.15
CA ARG A 120 13.57 -7.90 8.36
C ARG A 120 14.17 -7.89 6.96
N ASP A 121 14.50 -9.09 6.47
CA ASP A 121 14.74 -9.28 5.04
C ASP A 121 13.40 -9.10 4.31
N ASN A 122 13.39 -8.32 3.22
CA ASN A 122 12.20 -7.99 2.43
C ASN A 122 11.06 -7.29 3.20
N GLY A 123 11.39 -6.23 3.96
CA GLY A 123 10.40 -5.32 4.53
C GLY A 123 9.87 -4.30 3.52
N TYR A 124 8.58 -4.04 3.52
CA TYR A 124 7.90 -3.08 2.66
C TYR A 124 6.91 -2.23 3.45
N ILE A 125 6.86 -0.94 3.13
CA ILE A 125 5.80 -0.07 3.64
C ILE A 125 4.91 0.39 2.49
N LEU A 126 3.60 0.26 2.68
CA LEU A 126 2.57 0.74 1.78
C LEU A 126 1.86 1.90 2.44
N ILE A 127 1.68 2.99 1.70
CA ILE A 127 0.94 4.16 2.14
C ILE A 127 -0.17 4.42 1.14
N THR A 128 -1.39 4.56 1.65
CA THR A 128 -2.53 5.06 0.89
C THR A 128 -2.88 6.48 1.30
N SER A 129 -3.28 7.33 0.36
CA SER A 129 -3.75 8.68 0.67
C SER A 129 -4.63 9.22 -0.46
N ALA A 130 -5.12 10.44 -0.28
CA ALA A 130 -5.78 11.24 -1.31
C ALA A 130 -5.29 12.69 -1.26
N ASN A 131 -5.23 13.34 -2.41
CA ASN A 131 -4.81 14.73 -2.54
C ASN A 131 -5.54 15.45 -3.69
N PRO A 132 -5.49 16.80 -3.75
CA PRO A 132 -5.89 17.52 -4.96
C PRO A 132 -5.13 17.01 -6.20
N PRO A 133 -5.72 17.06 -7.41
CA PRO A 133 -5.09 16.55 -8.62
C PRO A 133 -3.68 17.11 -8.84
N GLY A 134 -2.74 16.24 -9.23
CA GLY A 134 -1.36 16.62 -9.53
C GLY A 134 -0.47 16.91 -8.32
N LYS A 135 -0.92 16.58 -7.10
CA LYS A 135 -0.12 16.75 -5.87
C LYS A 135 0.61 15.51 -5.40
N PHE A 136 0.44 14.36 -6.06
CA PHE A 136 1.15 13.12 -5.72
C PHE A 136 2.67 13.30 -5.57
N SER A 137 3.34 13.87 -6.56
CA SER A 137 4.81 14.02 -6.52
C SER A 137 5.28 14.91 -5.36
N CYS A 138 4.50 15.93 -4.98
CA CYS A 138 4.80 16.76 -3.81
C CYS A 138 4.70 15.95 -2.51
N ASN A 139 3.68 15.09 -2.39
CA ASN A 139 3.50 14.21 -1.23
C ASN A 139 4.60 13.16 -1.13
N ILE A 140 5.03 12.57 -2.26
CA ILE A 140 6.16 11.65 -2.28
C ILE A 140 7.45 12.34 -1.83
N LYS A 141 7.72 13.54 -2.36
CA LYS A 141 8.89 14.34 -1.94
C LYS A 141 8.85 14.64 -0.43
N PHE A 142 7.70 15.06 0.08
CA PHE A 142 7.52 15.30 1.50
C PHE A 142 7.83 14.06 2.35
N LEU A 143 7.33 12.88 1.96
CA LEU A 143 7.63 11.64 2.69
C LEU A 143 9.12 11.33 2.70
N LEU A 144 9.77 11.43 1.54
CA LEU A 144 11.20 11.16 1.42
C LEU A 144 12.05 12.12 2.28
N GLU A 145 11.66 13.38 2.39
CA GLU A 145 12.32 14.39 3.22
C GLU A 145 12.11 14.16 4.73
N ASN A 146 11.00 13.52 5.13
CA ASN A 146 10.60 13.37 6.53
C ASN A 146 10.75 11.95 7.10
N LEU A 147 11.04 10.97 6.24
CA LEU A 147 11.14 9.54 6.57
C LEU A 147 12.45 8.94 6.02
N ASN A 148 13.55 9.19 6.73
CA ASN A 148 14.91 8.78 6.35
C ASN A 148 15.07 7.28 5.99
N GLY A 149 14.18 6.39 6.45
CA GLY A 149 14.27 4.95 6.19
C GLY A 149 13.63 4.47 4.88
N LEU A 150 12.93 5.33 4.12
CA LEU A 150 12.39 4.95 2.80
C LEU A 150 13.47 4.82 1.72
N GLY A 151 14.66 5.40 1.96
CA GLY A 151 15.72 5.54 0.97
C GLY A 151 15.37 6.53 -0.15
N ASN A 152 16.35 6.90 -0.97
CA ASN A 152 16.15 7.84 -2.10
C ASN A 152 15.55 7.16 -3.35
N ARG A 153 14.63 6.21 -3.17
CA ARG A 153 14.05 5.42 -4.27
C ARG A 153 12.63 5.88 -4.56
N ASP A 154 12.30 5.94 -5.85
CA ASP A 154 10.93 6.18 -6.29
C ASP A 154 10.03 5.00 -5.86
N PRO A 155 8.87 5.27 -5.25
CA PRO A 155 7.94 4.22 -4.88
C PRO A 155 7.33 3.56 -6.12
N LYS A 156 7.01 2.27 -5.97
CA LYS A 156 5.98 1.65 -6.81
C LYS A 156 4.65 2.25 -6.41
N HIS A 157 3.85 2.68 -7.36
CA HIS A 157 2.60 3.37 -7.03
C HIS A 157 1.47 3.07 -8.03
N TYR A 158 0.25 3.34 -7.60
CA TYR A 158 -0.96 3.30 -8.41
C TYR A 158 -1.83 4.50 -8.03
N LEU A 159 -2.32 5.24 -9.03
CA LEU A 159 -3.19 6.39 -8.83
C LEU A 159 -4.51 6.22 -9.59
N PHE A 160 -5.57 6.80 -9.06
CA PHE A 160 -6.84 6.95 -9.77
C PHE A 160 -7.57 8.20 -9.32
N ASN A 161 -8.39 8.76 -10.21
CA ASN A 161 -9.21 9.93 -9.91
C ASN A 161 -10.51 9.51 -9.22
N THR A 162 -10.91 10.27 -8.20
CA THR A 162 -12.18 10.13 -7.50
C THR A 162 -12.76 11.51 -7.14
N ILE A 163 -13.86 11.53 -6.40
CA ILE A 163 -14.57 12.71 -5.94
C ILE A 163 -14.54 12.71 -4.41
N SER A 164 -14.29 13.87 -3.81
CA SER A 164 -14.33 14.08 -2.36
C SER A 164 -15.77 14.14 -1.85
N THR A 165 -15.92 14.14 -0.53
CA THR A 165 -17.24 14.35 0.11
C THR A 165 -17.87 15.72 -0.20
N THR A 166 -17.05 16.69 -0.59
CA THR A 166 -17.47 18.05 -0.98
C THR A 166 -17.73 18.19 -2.48
N GLY A 167 -17.63 17.11 -3.26
CA GLY A 167 -17.85 17.15 -4.71
C GLY A 167 -16.63 17.60 -5.53
N CYS A 168 -15.47 17.80 -4.90
CA CYS A 168 -14.24 18.19 -5.60
C CYS A 168 -13.55 16.97 -6.20
N GLU A 169 -12.90 17.14 -7.35
CA GLU A 169 -12.00 16.11 -7.89
C GLU A 169 -10.78 15.95 -6.97
N ILE A 170 -10.43 14.71 -6.70
CA ILE A 170 -9.24 14.33 -5.94
C ILE A 170 -8.57 13.13 -6.60
N GLU A 171 -7.27 13.01 -6.37
CA GLU A 171 -6.45 11.89 -6.80
C GLU A 171 -6.19 11.01 -5.58
N TYR A 172 -6.63 9.76 -5.66
CA TYR A 172 -6.38 8.75 -4.67
C TYR A 172 -5.16 7.93 -5.11
N TRP A 173 -4.30 7.54 -4.17
CA TRP A 173 -3.11 6.74 -4.49
C TRP A 173 -2.76 5.72 -3.43
N ILE A 174 -2.04 4.69 -3.87
CA ILE A 174 -1.25 3.78 -3.05
C ILE A 174 0.19 3.82 -3.55
N ALA A 175 1.14 3.92 -2.63
CA ALA A 175 2.57 3.93 -2.91
C ALA A 175 3.29 2.95 -1.97
N GLY A 176 4.31 2.27 -2.48
CA GLY A 176 5.03 1.23 -1.78
C GLY A 176 6.54 1.37 -1.93
N TRP A 177 7.25 1.21 -0.81
CA TRP A 177 8.72 1.27 -0.73
C TRP A 177 9.29 -0.04 -0.21
N PRO A 178 10.36 -0.58 -0.83
CA PRO A 178 11.21 -1.56 -0.18
C PRO A 178 12.08 -0.85 0.86
N LEU A 179 12.14 -1.40 2.06
CA LEU A 179 12.99 -0.86 3.12
C LEU A 179 14.39 -1.50 3.07
N PRO A 180 15.46 -0.71 3.23
CA PRO A 180 16.80 -1.26 3.30
C PRO A 180 16.96 -2.11 4.56
N ARG A 181 17.64 -3.25 4.44
CA ARG A 181 18.06 -4.02 5.60
C ARG A 181 19.05 -3.19 6.41
N VAL A 182 18.68 -2.81 7.61
CA VAL A 182 19.62 -2.22 8.57
C VAL A 182 20.32 -3.40 9.24
N LYS A 183 21.61 -3.59 8.95
CA LYS A 183 22.42 -4.53 9.75
C LYS A 183 22.47 -3.97 11.16
N VAL A 184 21.80 -4.64 12.09
CA VAL A 184 22.02 -4.38 13.51
C VAL A 184 23.43 -4.86 13.79
N GLU A 185 24.36 -3.93 14.00
CA GLU A 185 25.69 -4.27 14.49
C GLU A 185 25.49 -5.04 15.80
N ALA A 186 25.96 -6.28 15.84
CA ALA A 186 25.94 -7.06 17.06
C ALA A 186 26.70 -6.27 18.11
N TYR A 187 26.02 -5.91 19.21
CA TYR A 187 26.73 -5.40 20.38
C TYR A 187 27.79 -6.44 20.77
N PRO A 188 29.07 -6.07 20.85
CA PRO A 188 30.06 -6.97 21.42
C PRO A 188 29.68 -7.29 22.87
N PRO A 189 29.97 -8.52 23.34
CA PRO A 189 29.57 -9.03 24.65
C PRO A 189 30.09 -8.18 25.81
#